data_AF-A0A182I0X2-F1
#
_entry.id   AF-A0A182I0X2-F1
#
_cell.length_a   1.000
_cell.length_b   1.000
_cell.length_c   1.000
_cell.angle_alpha   90.00
_cell.angle_beta   90.00
_cell.angle_gamma   90.00
#
_symmetry.space_group_name_H-M   'P 1'
#
loop_
_entity.id
_entity.type
_entity.pdbx_description
1 polymer ?
#
loop_
_entity_poly.entity_id
_entity_poly.type
_entity_poly.pdbx_seq_one_letter_code
_entity_poly.pdbx_strand_id
1 'polypeptide(L)'
;MMPILRETVKKEDVQRIRTNFKGHLLLELAPMSHQETMTLWREVSAALDGKAKCRPRTPSVRVNCTNIPPGTSSEEISLEMSAALGVEIFSDQITTVKTHYGTLVAFFDCPAIAVTDQALARQYT
;
A
#
# COMPACT_ATOMS: atom_id res chain seq x y z
N MET A 1 -6.54 15.05 18.09
CA MET A 1 -6.27 13.60 18.17
C MET A 1 -7.06 13.05 19.34
N MET A 2 -7.94 12.07 19.12
CA MET A 2 -8.78 11.49 20.18
C MET A 2 -7.91 10.97 21.35
N PRO A 3 -8.37 11.05 22.61
CA PRO A 3 -7.61 10.60 23.79
C PRO A 3 -7.11 9.16 23.66
N ILE A 4 -7.95 8.28 23.10
CA ILE A 4 -7.66 6.85 22.88
C ILE A 4 -6.42 6.64 22.01
N LEU A 5 -6.23 7.45 20.97
CA LEU A 5 -5.05 7.34 20.10
C LEU A 5 -3.75 7.79 20.78
N ARG A 6 -3.82 8.63 21.82
CA ARG A 6 -2.63 9.04 22.59
C ARG A 6 -2.14 7.94 23.53
N GLU A 7 -3.03 7.07 23.96
CA GLU A 7 -2.71 5.96 24.86
C GLU A 7 -2.14 4.76 24.10
N THR A 8 -2.60 4.53 22.85
CA THR A 8 -2.20 3.38 22.05
C THR A 8 -1.06 3.67 21.07
N VAL A 9 -0.95 4.90 20.55
CA VAL A 9 0.09 5.27 19.58
C VAL A 9 1.04 6.26 20.22
N LYS A 10 2.33 5.90 20.33
CA LYS A 10 3.32 6.84 20.85
C LYS A 10 3.54 7.94 19.84
N LYS A 11 3.82 9.15 20.33
CA LYS A 11 4.04 10.32 19.47
C LYS A 11 5.23 10.13 18.52
N GLU A 12 6.25 9.38 18.95
CA GLU A 12 7.43 9.03 18.16
C GLU A 12 7.12 8.09 16.98
N ASP A 13 6.05 7.29 17.09
CA ASP A 13 5.63 6.36 16.03
C ASP A 13 4.86 7.06 14.91
N VAL A 14 4.46 8.33 15.10
CA VAL A 14 3.66 9.10 14.13
C VAL A 14 4.50 10.21 13.51
N GLN A 15 4.85 10.04 12.23
CA GLN A 15 5.51 11.08 11.45
C GLN A 15 4.57 12.22 11.08
N ARG A 16 3.35 11.90 10.68
CA ARG A 16 2.41 12.91 10.17
C ARG A 16 0.97 12.50 10.40
N ILE A 17 0.12 13.51 10.64
CA ILE A 17 -1.33 13.36 10.71
C ILE A 17 -1.93 14.19 9.58
N ARG A 18 -2.77 13.58 8.74
CA ARG A 18 -3.55 14.27 7.71
C ARG A 18 -5.03 14.06 7.94
N THR A 19 -5.83 15.06 7.62
CA THR A 19 -7.28 14.96 7.65
C THR A 19 -7.79 15.24 6.24
N ASN A 20 -8.73 14.43 5.74
CA ASN A 20 -9.39 14.73 4.47
C ASN A 20 -10.69 15.53 4.67
N PHE A 21 -11.25 16.04 3.57
CA PHE A 21 -12.50 16.80 3.56
C PHE A 21 -13.74 16.00 4.02
N LYS A 22 -13.63 14.66 4.10
CA LYS A 22 -14.67 13.77 4.66
C LYS A 22 -14.49 13.52 6.17
N GLY A 23 -13.55 14.21 6.82
CA GLY A 23 -13.26 14.04 8.24
C GLY A 23 -12.48 12.78 8.58
N HIS A 24 -11.97 12.02 7.61
CA HIS A 24 -11.11 10.86 7.89
C HIS A 24 -9.71 11.32 8.28
N LEU A 25 -9.16 10.68 9.31
CA LEU A 25 -7.78 10.85 9.76
C LEU A 25 -6.89 9.79 9.12
N LEU A 26 -5.75 10.23 8.59
CA LEU A 26 -4.65 9.39 8.14
C LEU A 26 -3.45 9.64 9.06
N LEU A 27 -2.98 8.57 9.70
CA LEU A 27 -1.76 8.56 10.51
C LEU A 27 -0.66 7.95 9.66
N GLU A 28 0.35 8.74 9.32
CA GLU A 28 1.58 8.27 8.67
C GLU A 28 2.57 7.90 9.77
N LEU A 29 2.92 6.61 9.82
CA LEU A 29 3.79 6.07 10.84
C LEU A 29 5.26 6.28 10.47
N ALA A 30 6.13 6.37 11.48
CA ALA A 30 7.58 6.32 11.27
C ALA A 30 8.00 4.98 10.66
N PRO A 31 9.18 4.89 10.01
CA PRO A 31 9.66 3.63 9.45
C PRO A 31 9.77 2.61 10.58
N MET A 32 9.08 1.50 10.41
CA MET A 32 8.99 0.41 11.37
C MET A 32 8.94 -0.91 10.58
N SER A 33 9.32 -2.00 11.21
CA SER A 33 9.21 -3.31 10.58
C SER A 33 7.75 -3.68 10.29
N HIS A 34 7.53 -4.61 9.38
CA HIS A 34 6.19 -5.14 9.11
C HIS A 34 5.52 -5.68 10.39
N GLN A 35 6.27 -6.42 11.20
CA GLN A 35 5.76 -7.02 12.42
C GLN A 35 5.34 -5.95 13.44
N GLU A 36 6.13 -4.89 13.61
CA GLU A 36 5.79 -3.75 14.45
C GLU A 36 4.56 -3.01 13.92
N THR A 37 4.49 -2.78 12.60
CA THR A 37 3.33 -2.15 11.94
C THR A 37 2.05 -2.94 12.21
N MET A 38 2.08 -4.26 12.05
CA MET A 38 0.92 -5.12 12.23
C MET A 38 0.51 -5.25 13.70
N THR A 39 1.48 -5.19 14.62
CA THR A 39 1.21 -5.19 16.06
C THR A 39 0.51 -3.90 16.47
N LEU A 40 1.06 -2.75 16.10
CA LEU A 40 0.45 -1.45 16.36
C LEU A 40 -0.94 -1.32 15.73
N TRP A 41 -1.11 -1.83 14.50
CA TRP A 41 -2.41 -1.90 13.84
C TRP A 41 -3.44 -2.67 14.69
N ARG A 42 -3.10 -3.85 15.20
CA ARG A 42 -4.02 -4.66 16.02
C ARG A 42 -4.39 -3.95 17.31
N GLU A 43 -3.43 -3.33 17.98
CA GLU A 43 -3.65 -2.57 19.21
C GLU A 43 -4.57 -1.38 18.98
N VAL A 44 -4.31 -0.59 17.94
CA VAL A 44 -5.15 0.56 17.56
C VAL A 44 -6.55 0.10 17.15
N SER A 45 -6.65 -0.98 16.39
CA SER A 45 -7.94 -1.55 15.99
C SER A 45 -8.77 -2.04 17.17
N ALA A 46 -8.13 -2.67 18.16
CA ALA A 46 -8.79 -3.09 19.38
C ALA A 46 -9.24 -1.89 20.24
N ALA A 47 -8.39 -0.86 20.37
CA ALA A 47 -8.73 0.34 21.15
C ALA A 47 -9.90 1.15 20.56
N LEU A 48 -10.04 1.10 19.23
CA LEU A 48 -11.08 1.77 18.46
C LEU A 48 -12.32 0.91 18.21
N ASP A 49 -12.34 -0.35 18.64
CA ASP A 49 -13.49 -1.23 18.43
C ASP A 49 -14.77 -0.63 19.04
N GLY A 50 -15.86 -0.68 18.26
CA GLY A 50 -17.13 -0.03 18.58
C GLY A 50 -17.13 1.52 18.57
N LYS A 51 -15.99 2.19 18.35
CA LYS A 51 -15.86 3.66 18.42
C LYS A 51 -15.52 4.29 17.07
N ALA A 52 -14.64 3.67 16.30
CA ALA A 52 -14.25 4.15 14.98
C ALA A 52 -13.80 2.99 14.09
N LYS A 53 -14.04 3.11 12.78
CA LYS A 53 -13.46 2.20 11.80
C LYS A 53 -12.06 2.70 11.44
N CYS A 54 -11.04 1.91 11.75
CA CYS A 54 -9.70 2.10 11.24
C CYS A 54 -9.39 1.02 10.20
N ARG A 55 -8.40 1.26 9.34
CA ARG A 55 -7.83 0.25 8.44
C ARG A 55 -6.37 0.59 8.17
N PRO A 56 -5.47 -0.40 8.08
CA PRO A 56 -4.10 -0.14 7.67
C PRO A 56 -4.15 0.36 6.22
N ARG A 57 -3.34 1.38 5.93
CA ARG A 57 -3.22 1.90 4.58
C ARG A 57 -1.76 1.82 4.19
N THR A 58 -1.45 0.81 3.40
CA THR A 58 -0.15 0.70 2.77
C THR A 58 0.03 1.87 1.79
N PRO A 59 1.19 2.56 1.78
CA PRO A 59 1.52 3.48 0.69
C PRO A 59 1.36 2.72 -0.63
N SER A 60 0.56 3.23 -1.55
CA SER A 60 0.44 2.65 -2.89
C SER A 60 1.24 3.53 -3.84
N VAL A 61 2.31 3.00 -4.42
CA VAL A 61 2.99 3.67 -5.53
C VAL A 61 2.22 3.31 -6.78
N ARG A 62 1.53 4.29 -7.37
CA ARG A 62 0.88 4.12 -8.66
C ARG A 62 1.95 4.22 -9.74
N VAL A 63 2.37 3.07 -10.25
CA VAL A 63 3.16 3.00 -11.48
C VAL A 63 2.20 3.05 -12.68
N ASN A 64 2.57 3.77 -13.73
CA ASN A 64 1.83 3.80 -14.99
C ASN A 64 2.73 3.20 -16.06
N CYS A 65 2.35 2.05 -16.61
CA CYS A 65 3.03 1.49 -17.78
C CYS A 65 2.25 1.87 -19.05
N THR A 66 2.91 2.56 -19.97
CA THR A 66 2.37 2.94 -21.28
C THR A 66 2.95 2.07 -22.38
N ASN A 67 2.32 2.05 -23.56
CA ASN A 67 2.75 1.26 -24.72
C ASN A 67 2.69 -0.27 -24.52
N ILE A 68 1.82 -0.74 -23.64
CA ILE A 68 1.59 -2.18 -23.50
C ILE A 68 0.89 -2.65 -24.79
N PRO A 69 1.36 -3.74 -25.42
CA PRO A 69 0.73 -4.28 -26.62
C PRO A 69 -0.77 -4.53 -26.42
N PRO A 70 -1.61 -4.19 -27.39
CA PRO A 70 -3.04 -4.48 -27.29
C PRO A 70 -3.26 -6.00 -27.19
N GLY A 71 -3.90 -6.44 -26.11
CA GLY A 71 -4.20 -7.85 -25.89
C GLY A 71 -3.30 -8.55 -24.87
N THR A 72 -2.26 -7.87 -24.37
CA THR A 72 -1.48 -8.38 -23.23
C THR A 72 -2.39 -8.55 -22.01
N SER A 73 -2.37 -9.73 -21.41
CA SER A 73 -3.22 -10.05 -20.26
C SER A 73 -2.68 -9.40 -18.98
N SER A 74 -3.55 -9.25 -17.96
CA SER A 74 -3.08 -8.78 -16.65
C SER A 74 -2.05 -9.75 -16.04
N GLU A 75 -2.14 -11.05 -16.32
CA GLU A 75 -1.18 -12.07 -15.87
C GLU A 75 0.20 -11.87 -16.48
N GLU A 76 0.28 -11.57 -17.78
CA GLU A 76 1.54 -11.28 -18.48
C GLU A 76 2.19 -10.01 -17.95
N ILE A 77 1.39 -8.94 -17.77
CA ILE A 77 1.86 -7.68 -17.17
C ILE A 77 2.39 -7.93 -15.75
N SER A 78 1.67 -8.73 -14.96
CA SER A 78 2.06 -9.11 -13.60
C SER A 78 3.41 -9.81 -13.57
N LEU A 79 3.60 -10.79 -14.45
CA LEU A 79 4.82 -11.58 -14.51
C LEU A 79 6.03 -10.73 -14.88
N GLU A 80 5.93 -9.92 -15.94
CA GLU A 80 7.01 -9.05 -16.40
C GLU A 80 7.38 -8.01 -15.34
N MET A 81 6.38 -7.36 -14.76
CA MET A 81 6.61 -6.33 -13.74
C MET A 81 7.17 -6.93 -12.46
N SER A 82 6.74 -8.14 -12.09
CA SER A 82 7.29 -8.83 -10.93
C SER A 82 8.77 -9.15 -11.12
N ALA A 83 9.14 -9.61 -12.32
CA ALA A 83 10.52 -9.88 -12.66
C ALA A 83 11.37 -8.60 -12.69
N ALA A 84 10.87 -7.53 -13.32
CA ALA A 84 11.59 -6.27 -13.48
C ALA A 84 11.82 -5.54 -12.15
N LEU A 85 10.83 -5.56 -11.26
CA LEU A 85 10.91 -4.92 -9.95
C LEU A 85 11.47 -5.84 -8.86
N GLY A 86 11.61 -7.13 -9.16
CA GLY A 86 12.10 -8.13 -8.21
C GLY A 86 11.15 -8.35 -7.03
N VAL A 87 9.85 -8.15 -7.23
CA VAL A 87 8.80 -8.25 -6.21
C VAL A 87 7.58 -8.94 -6.80
N GLU A 88 6.84 -9.69 -6.01
CA GLU A 88 5.63 -10.37 -6.47
C GLU A 88 4.47 -9.38 -6.58
N ILE A 89 4.01 -9.19 -7.82
CA ILE A 89 2.82 -8.43 -8.15
C ILE A 89 1.79 -9.44 -8.62
N PHE A 90 0.57 -9.33 -8.11
CA PHE A 90 -0.55 -10.19 -8.50
C PHE A 90 -1.43 -9.49 -9.55
N SER A 91 -1.99 -10.26 -10.48
CA SER A 91 -2.75 -9.71 -11.62
C SER A 91 -4.03 -8.98 -11.19
N ASP A 92 -4.60 -9.34 -10.05
CA ASP A 92 -5.75 -8.70 -9.42
C ASP A 92 -5.43 -7.31 -8.82
N GLN A 93 -4.14 -6.97 -8.69
CA GLN A 93 -3.65 -5.65 -8.26
C GLN A 93 -3.41 -4.70 -9.45
N ILE A 94 -3.64 -5.17 -10.67
CA ILE A 94 -3.39 -4.44 -11.91
C ILE A 94 -4.72 -4.05 -12.55
N THR A 95 -4.96 -2.75 -12.66
CA THR A 95 -6.07 -2.22 -13.45
C THR A 95 -5.56 -1.78 -14.80
N THR A 96 -6.13 -2.31 -15.89
CA THR A 96 -5.75 -1.87 -17.25
C THR A 96 -6.83 -1.00 -17.87
N VAL A 97 -6.42 0.01 -18.64
CA VAL A 97 -7.31 0.90 -19.40
C VAL A 97 -6.81 0.99 -20.83
N LYS A 98 -7.70 0.73 -21.79
CA LYS A 98 -7.42 0.98 -23.21
C LYS A 98 -7.77 2.42 -23.54
N THR A 99 -6.78 3.18 -24.00
CA THR A 99 -6.97 4.57 -24.44
C THR A 99 -7.71 4.63 -25.78
N HIS A 100 -8.22 5.81 -26.13
CA HIS A 100 -8.87 6.08 -27.42
C HIS A 100 -7.96 5.80 -28.63
N TYR A 101 -6.65 5.82 -28.44
CA TYR A 101 -5.64 5.52 -29.47
C TYR A 101 -5.27 4.02 -29.55
N GLY A 102 -5.97 3.17 -28.79
CA GLY A 102 -5.74 1.72 -28.79
C GLY A 102 -4.60 1.25 -27.89
N THR A 103 -3.84 2.16 -27.28
CA THR A 103 -2.77 1.85 -26.31
C THR A 103 -3.35 1.33 -25.01
N LEU A 104 -2.82 0.22 -24.49
CA LEU A 104 -3.15 -0.29 -23.17
C LEU A 104 -2.25 0.37 -22.11
N VAL A 105 -2.87 0.85 -21.03
CA VAL A 105 -2.19 1.45 -19.87
C VAL A 105 -2.50 0.60 -18.65
N ALA A 106 -1.48 0.17 -17.92
CA ALA A 106 -1.64 -0.56 -16.66
C ALA A 106 -1.36 0.35 -15.46
N PHE A 107 -2.26 0.31 -14.49
CA PHE A 107 -2.17 0.95 -13.19
C PHE A 107 -1.94 -0.12 -12.14
N PHE A 108 -0.88 0.05 -11.37
CA PHE A 108 -0.52 -0.86 -10.30
C PHE A 108 -0.97 -0.23 -8.97
N ASP A 109 -1.93 -0.84 -8.31
CA ASP A 109 -2.23 -0.52 -6.91
C ASP A 109 -1.42 -1.49 -6.02
N CYS A 110 -0.09 -1.46 -6.18
CA CYS A 110 0.80 -2.28 -5.36
C CYS A 110 0.79 -1.76 -3.91
N PRO A 111 0.46 -2.59 -2.91
CA PRO A 111 0.71 -2.25 -1.53
C PRO A 111 2.23 -2.22 -1.32
N ALA A 112 2.82 -1.05 -1.01
CA ALA A 112 4.25 -0.91 -0.72
C ALA A 112 4.82 -1.95 0.27
N ILE A 113 3.99 -2.55 1.13
CA ILE A 113 4.37 -3.64 2.05
C ILE A 113 4.90 -4.88 1.30
N ALA A 114 4.28 -5.30 0.19
CA ALA A 114 4.77 -6.46 -0.57
C ALA A 114 6.14 -6.18 -1.24
N VAL A 115 6.33 -4.94 -1.69
CA VAL A 115 7.58 -4.47 -2.28
C VAL A 115 8.68 -4.33 -1.22
N THR A 116 8.33 -3.88 -0.02
CA THR A 116 9.30 -3.62 1.06
C THR A 116 9.73 -4.93 1.74
N ASP A 117 8.81 -5.85 2.02
CA ASP A 117 9.17 -7.12 2.67
C ASP A 117 10.01 -8.04 1.77
N GLN A 118 9.73 -8.10 0.46
CA GLN A 118 10.52 -8.91 -0.48
C GLN A 118 11.85 -8.24 -0.88
N ALA A 119 11.90 -6.91 -1.02
CA ALA A 119 13.16 -6.20 -1.28
C ALA A 119 14.10 -6.23 -0.05
N LEU A 120 13.56 -6.11 1.17
CA LEU A 120 14.34 -6.25 2.40
C LEU A 120 14.85 -7.69 2.56
N ALA A 121 14.03 -8.72 2.30
CA ALA A 121 14.47 -10.11 2.37
C ALA A 121 15.66 -10.43 1.44
N ARG A 122 15.76 -9.75 0.28
CA ARG A 122 16.87 -9.91 -0.67
C ARG A 122 18.15 -9.13 -0.31
N GLN A 123 18.08 -8.10 0.54
CA GLN A 123 19.27 -7.35 0.98
C GLN A 123 20.01 -8.03 2.15
N TYR A 124 19.39 -9.00 2.82
CA TYR A 124 19.96 -9.72 3.96
C TYR A 124 20.32 -11.20 3.64
N THR A 125 20.40 -11.55 2.36
CA THR A 125 21.01 -12.79 1.82
C THR A 125 22.16 -12.44 0.91
#